data_AF-A0AA40BVN0-F1
#
_entry.id   AF-A0AA40BVN0-F1
#
_cell.length_a   1.000
_cell.length_b   1.000
_cell.length_c   1.000
_cell.angle_alpha   90.00
_cell.angle_beta   90.00
_cell.angle_gamma   90.00
#
_symmetry.space_group_name_H-M   'P 1'
#
loop_
_entity.id
_entity.type
_entity.pdbx_description
1 polymer ?
#
loop_
_entity_poly.entity_id
_entity_poly.type
_entity_poly.pdbx_seq_one_letter_code
_entity_poly.pdbx_strand_id
1 'polypeptide(L)'
;MDLDLTAIRTLVENLIGGPCHFILNTDISPLCGGEYAVYALEDEEKSRRLSLRIPTQSDRRPCSLGTGKTALEWITHKIDRKIARAESNEIRGATVAECEDQKRLIPKYWMPDLNDAPHVLVHGDISGNNIIVGNAPLAVQSIIDLGWAEMVPLQFAAVYPRFLTHEPGDGAQGFSVRNSPQMKEDRAFYLECVKARATREGGVELDYYRALSRDDEPSRHWWLTAASRIDIHIAMASCSWAPAIV
;
A
#
# COMPACT_ATOMS: atom_id res chain seq x y z
N MET A 1 12.80 19.86 14.74
CA MET A 1 13.53 18.77 15.41
C MET A 1 14.69 18.45 14.48
N ASP A 2 15.89 18.90 14.79
CA ASP A 2 17.07 18.60 13.95
C ASP A 2 17.46 17.16 14.24
N LEU A 3 17.06 16.25 13.34
CA LEU A 3 17.46 14.85 13.38
C LEU A 3 18.93 14.74 12.99
N ASP A 4 19.72 14.03 13.80
CA ASP A 4 21.13 13.81 13.52
C ASP A 4 21.29 12.81 12.35
N LEU A 5 21.57 13.36 11.16
CA LEU A 5 21.81 12.59 9.93
C LEU A 5 22.98 11.62 10.08
N THR A 6 23.95 11.92 10.95
CA THR A 6 25.09 11.04 11.25
C THR A 6 24.60 9.79 11.98
N ALA A 7 23.68 9.94 12.93
CA ALA A 7 23.09 8.82 13.66
C ALA A 7 22.24 7.93 12.73
N ILE A 8 21.50 8.53 11.80
CA ILE A 8 20.72 7.80 10.78
C ILE A 8 21.65 6.97 9.90
N ARG A 9 22.71 7.58 9.37
CA ARG A 9 23.68 6.88 8.52
C ARG A 9 24.34 5.73 9.29
N THR A 10 24.84 6.01 10.49
CA THR A 10 25.52 5.01 11.34
C THR A 10 24.61 3.82 11.66
N LEU A 11 23.32 4.06 11.93
CA LEU A 11 22.34 3.00 12.17
C LEU A 11 22.20 2.08 10.94
N VAL A 12 22.11 2.67 9.75
CA VAL A 12 21.96 1.92 8.51
C VAL A 12 23.26 1.19 8.14
N GLU A 13 24.42 1.81 8.35
CA GLU A 13 25.73 1.17 8.14
C GLU A 13 25.88 -0.09 9.00
N ASN A 14 25.47 -0.01 10.27
CA ASN A 14 25.45 -1.17 11.17
C ASN A 14 24.47 -2.26 10.70
N LEU A 15 23.34 -1.88 10.10
CA LEU A 15 22.32 -2.81 9.62
C LEU A 15 22.78 -3.57 8.37
N ILE A 16 23.43 -2.87 7.43
CA ILE A 16 23.85 -3.45 6.15
C ILE A 16 25.25 -4.07 6.20
N GLY A 17 26.02 -3.76 7.24
CA GLY A 17 27.39 -4.24 7.44
C GLY A 17 28.42 -3.53 6.57
N GLY A 18 28.18 -2.26 6.22
CA GLY A 18 29.05 -1.52 5.30
C GLY A 18 28.66 -0.04 5.16
N PRO A 19 29.50 0.77 4.51
CA PRO A 19 29.24 2.20 4.31
C PRO A 19 28.03 2.43 3.41
N CYS A 20 27.27 3.50 3.70
CA CYS A 20 26.17 3.95 2.88
C CYS A 20 26.14 5.47 2.75
N HIS A 21 25.39 5.95 1.76
CA HIS A 21 25.18 7.37 1.53
C HIS A 21 23.71 7.66 1.28
N PHE A 22 23.29 8.87 1.64
CA PHE A 22 21.94 9.34 1.32
C PHE A 22 21.81 9.50 -0.20
N ILE A 23 20.67 9.06 -0.71
CA ILE A 23 20.27 9.25 -2.10
C ILE A 23 19.03 10.14 -2.15
N LEU A 24 18.72 10.65 -3.36
CA LEU A 24 17.56 11.49 -3.62
C LEU A 24 17.53 12.79 -2.79
N ASN A 25 18.71 13.29 -2.36
CA ASN A 25 18.88 14.48 -1.50
C ASN A 25 18.07 14.44 -0.20
N THR A 26 17.80 13.23 0.32
CA THR A 26 16.99 13.06 1.55
C THR A 26 17.72 13.49 2.82
N ASP A 27 19.03 13.73 2.76
CA ASP A 27 19.83 14.38 3.78
C ASP A 27 19.51 15.89 3.91
N ILE A 28 19.18 16.55 2.80
CA ILE A 28 18.87 17.99 2.78
C ILE A 28 17.36 18.21 2.95
N SER A 29 16.56 17.45 2.22
CA SER A 29 15.10 17.52 2.23
C SER A 29 14.55 16.10 2.32
N PRO A 30 14.38 15.54 3.53
CA PRO A 30 13.79 14.22 3.68
C PRO A 30 12.40 14.20 3.04
N LEU A 31 12.02 13.05 2.48
CA LEU A 31 10.70 12.89 1.87
C LEU A 31 9.67 12.89 3.01
N CYS A 32 8.92 13.98 3.12
CA CYS A 32 7.96 14.16 4.20
C CYS A 32 6.55 13.82 3.71
N GLY A 33 5.87 12.95 4.45
CA GLY A 33 4.53 12.45 4.15
C GLY A 33 3.77 12.17 5.43
N GLY A 34 2.78 12.99 5.75
CA GLY A 34 1.99 12.88 6.98
C GLY A 34 2.86 12.97 8.24
N GLU A 35 2.89 11.90 9.04
CA GLU A 35 3.54 11.83 10.37
C GLU A 35 5.04 11.44 10.31
N TYR A 36 5.63 11.23 9.13
CA TYR A 36 7.01 10.72 9.01
C TYR A 36 7.89 11.50 8.04
N ALA A 37 9.18 11.52 8.36
CA ALA A 37 10.29 11.87 7.48
C ALA A 37 10.92 10.57 6.97
N VAL A 38 11.07 10.46 5.65
CA VAL A 38 11.66 9.30 5.00
C VAL A 38 13.02 9.66 4.42
N TYR A 39 14.03 8.87 4.79
CA TYR A 39 15.39 8.96 4.31
C TYR A 39 15.69 7.77 3.42
N ALA A 40 16.30 7.99 2.27
CA ALA A 40 16.70 6.93 1.35
C ALA A 40 18.23 6.84 1.35
N LEU A 41 18.75 5.63 1.54
CA LEU A 41 20.18 5.37 1.55
C LEU A 41 20.51 4.23 0.58
N GLU A 42 21.69 4.30 -0.02
CA GLU A 42 22.24 3.26 -0.89
C GLU A 42 23.62 2.86 -0.34
N ASP A 43 23.93 1.57 -0.39
CA ASP A 43 25.27 1.09 -0.10
C ASP A 43 26.27 1.55 -1.18
N GLU A 44 27.57 1.59 -0.87
CA GLU A 44 28.57 2.03 -1.86
C GLU A 44 28.64 1.13 -3.10
N GLU A 45 28.35 -0.17 -2.93
CA GLU A 45 28.32 -1.15 -4.03
C GLU A 45 27.06 -1.01 -4.91
N LYS A 46 26.09 -0.16 -4.52
CA LYS A 46 24.79 0.01 -5.18
C LYS A 46 23.99 -1.29 -5.32
N SER A 47 24.28 -2.24 -4.44
CA SER A 47 23.63 -3.54 -4.38
C SER A 47 22.34 -3.50 -3.54
N ARG A 48 22.23 -2.54 -2.61
CA ARG A 48 21.13 -2.43 -1.66
C ARG A 48 20.68 -0.98 -1.49
N ARG A 49 19.37 -0.77 -1.57
CA ARG A 49 18.71 0.50 -1.26
C ARG A 49 17.80 0.31 -0.07
N LEU A 50 17.87 1.21 0.89
CA LEU A 50 17.05 1.19 2.10
C LEU A 50 16.34 2.51 2.28
N SER A 51 15.14 2.45 2.84
CA SER A 51 14.40 3.63 3.27
C SER A 51 14.16 3.58 4.77
N LEU A 52 14.60 4.59 5.50
CA LEU A 52 14.35 4.75 6.93
C LEU A 52 13.18 5.72 7.13
N ARG A 53 12.17 5.34 7.92
CA ARG A 53 11.04 6.22 8.26
C ARG A 53 11.14 6.62 9.73
N ILE A 54 11.17 7.93 9.98
CA ILE A 54 11.28 8.51 11.32
C ILE A 54 10.06 9.38 11.60
N PRO A 55 9.31 9.18 12.69
CA PRO A 55 8.19 10.04 13.06
C PRO A 55 8.61 11.50 13.28
N THR A 56 7.84 12.47 12.76
CA THR A 56 8.20 13.91 12.77
C THR A 56 7.77 14.67 14.03
N GLN A 57 6.84 14.14 14.85
CA GLN A 57 6.44 14.73 16.13
C GLN A 57 6.15 13.70 17.23
N SER A 58 6.45 14.12 18.46
CA SER A 58 6.35 13.43 19.74
C SER A 58 4.93 13.32 20.30
N ASP A 59 3.94 12.94 19.47
CA ASP A 59 2.71 12.43 20.05
C ASP A 59 2.95 10.97 20.42
N ARG A 60 2.80 10.65 21.70
CA ARG A 60 2.98 9.30 22.26
C ARG A 60 1.84 8.38 21.83
N ARG A 61 1.65 8.22 20.53
CA ARG A 61 1.02 7.02 20.01
C ARG A 61 2.13 6.30 19.28
N PRO A 62 2.54 5.10 19.74
CA PRO A 62 3.46 4.31 18.96
C PRO A 62 2.85 4.20 17.58
N CYS A 63 3.47 4.86 16.62
CA CYS A 63 3.51 4.41 15.24
C CYS A 63 3.73 2.92 15.35
N SER A 64 2.70 2.11 15.17
CA SER A 64 2.90 0.69 15.02
C SER A 64 3.59 0.55 13.67
N LEU A 65 4.91 0.73 13.67
CA LEU A 65 5.82 -0.13 12.92
C LEU A 65 5.23 -1.52 13.12
N GLY A 66 4.42 -1.96 12.15
CA GLY A 66 3.72 -3.23 12.15
C GLY A 66 4.68 -4.39 12.00
N THR A 67 5.92 -4.26 12.50
CA THR A 67 6.98 -5.26 12.41
C THR A 67 6.72 -6.46 13.33
N GLY A 68 5.51 -6.57 13.90
CA GLY A 68 5.09 -7.73 14.69
C GLY A 68 3.57 -7.94 14.77
N LYS A 69 2.77 -7.27 13.93
CA LYS A 69 1.34 -7.58 13.83
C LYS A 69 1.14 -8.52 12.67
N THR A 70 0.35 -9.55 12.84
CA THR A 70 -0.07 -10.41 11.73
C THR A 70 -0.98 -9.64 10.77
N ALA A 71 -1.15 -10.14 9.55
CA ALA A 71 -2.06 -9.51 8.58
C ALA A 71 -3.49 -9.41 9.13
N LEU A 72 -3.97 -10.44 9.84
CA LEU A 72 -5.28 -10.45 10.48
C LEU A 72 -5.41 -9.36 11.54
N GLU A 73 -4.42 -9.24 12.44
CA GLU A 73 -4.41 -8.19 13.46
C GLU A 73 -4.37 -6.80 12.83
N TRP A 74 -3.58 -6.63 11.77
CA TRP A 74 -3.45 -5.36 11.06
C TRP A 74 -4.78 -4.90 10.48
N ILE A 75 -5.49 -5.77 9.73
CA ILE A 75 -6.76 -5.38 9.10
C ILE A 75 -7.89 -5.23 10.12
N THR A 76 -7.92 -6.11 11.13
CA THR A 76 -8.89 -6.04 12.23
C THR A 76 -8.75 -4.71 12.95
N HIS A 77 -7.51 -4.34 13.33
CA HIS A 77 -7.25 -3.06 13.98
C HIS A 77 -7.61 -1.86 13.09
N LYS A 78 -7.38 -1.95 11.78
CA LYS A 78 -7.73 -0.88 10.82
C LYS A 78 -9.24 -0.64 10.78
N ILE A 79 -10.04 -1.72 10.75
CA ILE A 79 -11.50 -1.64 10.75
C ILE A 79 -12.04 -1.25 12.14
N ASP A 80 -11.48 -1.76 13.23
CA ASP A 80 -11.87 -1.41 14.60
C ASP A 80 -11.69 0.08 14.89
N ARG A 81 -10.58 0.67 14.44
CA ARG A 81 -10.38 2.13 14.53
C ARG A 81 -11.47 2.90 13.77
N LYS A 82 -11.91 2.39 12.63
CA LYS A 82 -12.98 3.02 11.85
C LYS A 82 -14.33 2.90 12.55
N ILE A 83 -14.63 1.75 13.15
CA ILE A 83 -15.83 1.56 13.99
C ILE A 83 -15.84 2.56 15.15
N ALA A 84 -14.76 2.67 15.92
CA ALA A 84 -14.65 3.60 17.04
C ALA A 84 -14.86 5.07 16.63
N ARG A 85 -14.38 5.45 15.44
CA ARG A 85 -14.60 6.79 14.87
C ARG A 85 -16.05 7.00 14.40
N ALA A 86 -16.71 5.96 13.90
CA ALA A 86 -18.14 6.01 13.55
C ALA A 86 -19.02 6.13 14.81
N GLU A 87 -18.69 5.40 15.89
CA GLU A 87 -19.37 5.50 17.19
C GLU A 87 -19.26 6.92 17.78
N SER A 88 -18.08 7.54 17.62
CA SER A 88 -17.83 8.93 18.05
C SER A 88 -18.39 10.00 17.09
N ASN A 89 -19.11 9.62 16.03
CA ASN A 89 -19.61 10.51 14.97
C ASN A 89 -18.53 11.36 14.28
N GLU A 90 -17.28 10.90 14.25
CA GLU A 90 -16.15 11.59 13.61
C GLU A 90 -16.08 11.35 12.09
N ILE A 91 -16.82 10.36 11.58
CA ILE A 91 -16.86 10.01 10.16
C ILE A 91 -18.27 10.26 9.62
N ARG A 92 -18.41 11.29 8.78
CA ARG A 92 -19.67 11.54 8.05
C ARG A 92 -19.82 10.54 6.92
N GLY A 93 -20.96 9.86 6.84
CA GLY A 93 -21.30 8.95 5.75
C GLY A 93 -20.91 7.48 5.97
N ALA A 94 -20.42 7.11 7.16
CA ALA A 94 -20.28 5.71 7.56
C ALA A 94 -21.08 5.47 8.84
N THR A 95 -21.93 4.45 8.83
CA THR A 95 -22.60 3.98 10.05
C THR A 95 -21.78 2.89 10.74
N VAL A 96 -22.00 2.71 12.05
CA VAL A 96 -21.39 1.60 12.81
C VAL A 96 -21.78 0.25 12.20
N ALA A 97 -23.06 0.09 11.82
CA ALA A 97 -23.57 -1.15 11.21
C ALA A 97 -22.84 -1.51 9.91
N GLU A 98 -22.61 -0.52 9.03
CA GLU A 98 -21.86 -0.73 7.78
C GLU A 98 -20.39 -1.06 8.04
N CYS A 99 -19.76 -0.44 9.05
CA CYS A 99 -18.39 -0.77 9.42
C CYS A 99 -18.28 -2.20 9.97
N GLU A 100 -19.29 -2.66 10.70
CA GLU A 100 -19.41 -4.04 11.16
C GLU A 100 -19.67 -5.03 10.01
N ASP A 101 -20.45 -4.64 8.98
CA ASP A 101 -20.56 -5.41 7.74
C ASP A 101 -19.21 -5.59 7.05
N GLN A 102 -18.41 -4.52 6.98
CA GLN A 102 -17.04 -4.59 6.47
C GLN A 102 -16.20 -5.59 7.25
N LYS A 103 -16.28 -5.54 8.59
CA LYS A 103 -15.52 -6.42 9.49
C LYS A 103 -15.91 -7.89 9.31
N ARG A 104 -17.20 -8.18 9.11
CA ARG A 104 -17.71 -9.54 8.84
C ARG A 104 -17.12 -10.19 7.58
N LEU A 105 -16.59 -9.39 6.65
CA LEU A 105 -15.98 -9.89 5.42
C LEU A 105 -14.49 -10.25 5.55
N ILE A 106 -13.86 -10.03 6.72
CA ILE A 106 -12.46 -10.41 6.95
C ILE A 106 -12.20 -11.88 6.57
N PRO A 107 -12.98 -12.90 7.01
CA PRO A 107 -12.70 -14.29 6.68
C PRO A 107 -12.78 -14.62 5.17
N LYS A 108 -13.49 -13.80 4.39
CA LYS A 108 -13.60 -13.96 2.93
C LYS A 108 -12.33 -13.49 2.20
N TYR A 109 -11.79 -12.35 2.64
CA TYR A 109 -10.75 -11.62 1.91
C TYR A 109 -9.34 -11.75 2.50
N TRP A 110 -9.23 -12.14 3.76
CA TRP A 110 -7.96 -12.48 4.39
C TRP A 110 -7.45 -13.84 3.89
N MET A 111 -6.13 -13.94 3.70
CA MET A 111 -5.44 -15.16 3.30
C MET A 111 -4.68 -15.73 4.51
N PRO A 112 -5.14 -16.86 5.09
CA PRO A 112 -4.52 -17.46 6.28
C PRO A 112 -3.05 -17.81 6.07
N ASP A 113 -2.70 -18.37 4.91
CA ASP A 113 -1.32 -18.79 4.60
C ASP A 113 -0.33 -17.63 4.53
N LEU A 114 -0.83 -16.40 4.37
CA LEU A 114 -0.03 -15.17 4.30
C LEU A 114 -0.22 -14.30 5.55
N ASN A 115 -0.69 -14.87 6.65
CA ASN A 115 -0.95 -14.11 7.87
C ASN A 115 0.34 -13.55 8.50
N ASP A 116 1.40 -14.36 8.49
CA ASP A 116 2.72 -14.02 9.05
C ASP A 116 3.72 -13.61 7.97
N ALA A 117 3.24 -13.41 6.73
CA ALA A 117 4.05 -12.89 5.62
C ALA A 117 4.61 -11.50 5.97
N PRO A 118 5.77 -11.12 5.40
CA PRO A 118 6.40 -9.85 5.71
C PRO A 118 5.49 -8.67 5.40
N HIS A 119 5.69 -7.58 6.13
CA HIS A 119 5.18 -6.29 5.71
C HIS A 119 6.12 -5.72 4.65
N VAL A 120 5.54 -5.16 3.60
CA VAL A 120 6.28 -4.54 2.50
C VAL A 120 5.96 -3.06 2.42
N LEU A 121 6.92 -2.27 1.94
CA LEU A 121 6.71 -0.85 1.71
C LEU A 121 5.93 -0.66 0.41
N VAL A 122 4.75 -0.06 0.52
CA VAL A 122 3.91 0.32 -0.62
C VAL A 122 3.99 1.83 -0.82
N HIS A 123 4.04 2.30 -2.06
CA HIS A 123 4.10 3.72 -2.40
C HIS A 123 2.85 4.52 -1.97
N GLY A 124 1.69 3.87 -1.96
CA GLY A 124 0.39 4.48 -1.62
C GLY A 124 -0.25 5.29 -2.74
N ASP A 125 0.56 5.94 -3.59
CA ASP A 125 0.08 6.78 -4.70
C ASP A 125 0.84 6.58 -6.01
N ILE A 126 1.01 5.33 -6.47
CA ILE A 126 1.72 5.09 -7.75
C ILE A 126 0.82 5.53 -8.92
N SER A 127 1.16 6.68 -9.50
CA SER A 127 0.47 7.30 -10.64
C SER A 127 1.49 7.74 -11.69
N GLY A 128 1.04 8.02 -12.92
CA GLY A 128 1.94 8.47 -13.99
C GLY A 128 2.73 9.73 -13.63
N ASN A 129 2.17 10.61 -12.79
CA ASN A 129 2.85 11.82 -12.29
C ASN A 129 4.00 11.51 -11.33
N ASN A 130 3.96 10.35 -10.69
CA ASN A 130 4.95 9.90 -9.71
C ASN A 130 6.00 8.95 -10.31
N ILE A 131 5.98 8.77 -11.64
CA ILE A 131 6.93 7.96 -12.40
C ILE A 131 7.71 8.87 -13.33
N ILE A 132 9.02 8.98 -13.11
CA ILE A 132 9.92 9.69 -14.01
C ILE A 132 10.43 8.70 -15.05
N VAL A 133 10.19 9.01 -16.32
CA VAL A 133 10.70 8.25 -17.47
C VAL A 133 11.96 8.93 -17.99
N GLY A 134 12.99 8.14 -18.26
CA GLY A 134 14.25 8.62 -18.82
C GLY A 134 14.18 8.91 -20.32
N ASN A 135 15.35 9.17 -20.90
CA ASN A 135 15.48 9.56 -22.31
C ASN A 135 15.20 8.41 -23.30
N ALA A 136 15.24 7.16 -22.84
CA ALA A 136 14.85 6.00 -23.63
C ALA A 136 13.33 5.76 -23.49
N PRO A 137 12.62 5.44 -24.58
CA PRO A 137 11.19 5.18 -24.52
C PRO A 137 10.85 4.13 -23.46
N LEU A 138 9.91 4.48 -22.56
CA LEU A 138 9.37 3.58 -21.53
C LEU A 138 10.38 3.11 -20.47
N ALA A 139 11.59 3.68 -20.42
CA ALA A 139 12.56 3.38 -19.38
C ALA A 139 12.22 4.17 -18.11
N VAL A 140 11.63 3.51 -17.12
CA VAL A 140 11.40 4.11 -15.79
C VAL A 140 12.76 4.43 -15.16
N GLN A 141 13.01 5.71 -14.91
CA GLN A 141 14.24 6.20 -14.29
C GLN A 141 14.12 6.27 -12.77
N SER A 142 13.00 6.76 -12.26
CA SER A 142 12.76 6.86 -10.81
C SER A 142 11.28 6.95 -10.46
N ILE A 143 10.97 6.63 -9.21
CA ILE A 143 9.65 6.80 -8.60
C ILE A 143 9.79 7.88 -7.52
N ILE A 144 8.89 8.85 -7.51
CA ILE A 144 8.92 10.03 -6.63
C ILE A 144 7.62 10.16 -5.83
N ASP A 145 7.59 11.08 -4.86
CA ASP A 145 6.43 11.36 -4.01
C ASP A 145 6.00 10.19 -3.11
N LEU A 146 6.88 9.82 -2.18
CA LEU A 146 6.61 8.81 -1.14
C LEU A 146 5.73 9.34 0.01
N GLY A 147 5.03 10.46 -0.18
CA GLY A 147 4.22 11.10 0.85
C GLY A 147 3.14 10.20 1.46
N TRP A 148 2.71 9.19 0.69
CA TRP A 148 1.68 8.22 1.04
C TRP A 148 2.21 6.82 1.28
N ALA A 149 3.52 6.64 1.34
CA ALA A 149 4.09 5.31 1.48
C ALA A 149 3.67 4.70 2.83
N GLU A 150 3.42 3.39 2.90
CA GLU A 150 3.14 2.70 4.17
C GLU A 150 3.65 1.27 4.19
N MET A 151 3.94 0.75 5.39
CA MET A 151 4.23 -0.67 5.59
C MET A 151 2.91 -1.43 5.70
N VAL A 152 2.66 -2.32 4.74
CA VAL A 152 1.41 -3.07 4.60
C VAL A 152 1.73 -4.56 4.62
N PRO A 153 0.93 -5.42 5.28
CA PRO A 153 1.08 -6.88 5.12
C PRO A 153 1.06 -7.27 3.64
N LEU A 154 1.97 -8.17 3.22
CA LEU A 154 2.16 -8.54 1.81
C LEU A 154 0.86 -8.82 1.07
N GLN A 155 -0.05 -9.59 1.67
CA GLN A 155 -1.32 -9.94 1.05
C GLN A 155 -2.18 -8.72 0.70
N PHE A 156 -2.13 -7.66 1.49
CA PHE A 156 -2.89 -6.42 1.26
C PHE A 156 -2.12 -5.39 0.42
N ALA A 157 -0.80 -5.58 0.27
CA ALA A 157 0.04 -4.81 -0.63
C ALA A 157 -0.08 -5.25 -2.10
N ALA A 158 -0.46 -6.51 -2.34
CA ALA A 158 -0.66 -7.08 -3.67
C ALA A 158 -1.92 -6.53 -4.34
N VAL A 159 -1.79 -5.35 -4.95
CA VAL A 159 -2.86 -4.64 -5.67
C VAL A 159 -2.36 -4.17 -7.03
N TYR A 160 -3.29 -3.97 -7.98
CA TYR A 160 -2.95 -3.30 -9.23
C TYR A 160 -2.61 -1.81 -8.99
N PRO A 161 -1.68 -1.23 -9.78
CA PRO A 161 -1.46 0.22 -9.82
C PRO A 161 -2.77 0.98 -10.05
N ARG A 162 -2.90 2.22 -9.53
CA ARG A 162 -4.18 2.96 -9.61
C ARG A 162 -4.71 3.11 -11.04
N PHE A 163 -3.82 3.32 -12.00
CA PHE A 163 -4.17 3.42 -13.42
C PHE A 163 -4.65 2.10 -14.04
N LEU A 164 -4.52 0.98 -13.33
CA LEU A 164 -5.07 -0.34 -13.65
C LEU A 164 -6.21 -0.78 -12.69
N THR A 165 -6.79 0.15 -11.93
CA THR A 165 -7.91 -0.11 -11.00
C THR A 165 -9.20 0.60 -11.42
N HIS A 166 -10.33 -0.03 -11.14
CA HIS A 166 -11.67 0.48 -11.46
C HIS A 166 -12.21 1.39 -10.36
N GLU A 167 -11.70 2.61 -10.23
CA GLU A 167 -12.26 3.54 -9.25
C GLU A 167 -13.77 3.76 -9.50
N PRO A 168 -14.63 3.71 -8.46
CA PRO A 168 -16.03 4.00 -8.62
C PRO A 168 -16.22 5.44 -9.08
N GLY A 169 -16.98 5.65 -10.15
CA GLY A 169 -17.48 6.97 -10.54
C GLY A 169 -18.53 7.51 -9.56
N ASP A 170 -19.08 8.69 -9.87
CA ASP A 170 -20.14 9.31 -9.06
C ASP A 170 -21.43 8.46 -9.10
N GLY A 171 -21.60 7.55 -8.14
CA GLY A 171 -22.84 6.78 -7.90
C GLY A 171 -22.66 5.26 -7.75
N ALA A 172 -23.71 4.58 -7.27
CA ALA A 172 -23.73 3.13 -6.97
C ALA A 172 -23.51 2.22 -8.21
N GLN A 173 -23.61 2.75 -9.43
CA GLN A 173 -23.29 2.06 -10.69
C GLN A 173 -21.83 2.28 -11.14
N GLY A 174 -21.02 2.98 -10.35
CA GLY A 174 -19.75 3.59 -10.77
C GLY A 174 -18.55 2.66 -10.93
N PHE A 175 -18.58 1.41 -10.44
CA PHE A 175 -17.42 0.50 -10.51
C PHE A 175 -17.17 -0.07 -11.92
N SER A 176 -18.15 -0.05 -12.83
CA SER A 176 -18.01 -0.58 -14.19
C SER A 176 -17.53 0.44 -15.23
N VAL A 177 -17.58 1.75 -14.90
CA VAL A 177 -17.40 2.86 -15.85
C VAL A 177 -16.01 2.89 -16.51
N ARG A 178 -15.02 2.19 -15.93
CA ARG A 178 -13.64 2.13 -16.45
C ARG A 178 -13.18 0.73 -16.89
N ASN A 179 -14.09 -0.23 -17.13
CA ASN A 179 -13.68 -1.55 -17.61
C ASN A 179 -13.61 -1.65 -19.14
N SER A 180 -12.68 -0.90 -19.75
CA SER A 180 -12.45 -0.97 -21.20
C SER A 180 -11.75 -2.28 -21.59
N PRO A 181 -11.87 -2.74 -22.86
CA PRO A 181 -11.09 -3.87 -23.37
C PRO A 181 -9.58 -3.68 -23.15
N GLN A 182 -9.07 -2.47 -23.39
CA GLN A 182 -7.67 -2.13 -23.15
C GLN A 182 -7.27 -2.33 -21.68
N MET A 183 -8.10 -1.93 -20.73
CA MET A 183 -7.83 -2.11 -19.29
C MET A 183 -7.70 -3.61 -18.94
N LYS A 184 -8.54 -4.46 -19.54
CA LYS A 184 -8.48 -5.92 -19.35
C LYS A 184 -7.16 -6.48 -19.89
N GLU A 185 -6.76 -6.05 -21.08
CA GLU A 185 -5.49 -6.44 -21.70
C GLU A 185 -4.29 -5.97 -20.86
N ASP A 186 -4.28 -4.72 -20.40
CA ASP A 186 -3.19 -4.16 -19.60
C ASP A 186 -3.08 -4.85 -18.23
N ARG A 187 -4.21 -5.16 -17.58
CA ARG A 187 -4.23 -5.94 -16.32
C ARG A 187 -3.73 -7.37 -16.54
N ALA A 188 -4.10 -8.01 -17.64
CA ALA A 188 -3.61 -9.34 -17.98
C ALA A 188 -2.10 -9.33 -18.24
N PHE A 189 -1.61 -8.35 -19.01
CA PHE A 189 -0.19 -8.16 -19.26
C PHE A 189 0.60 -7.89 -17.97
N TYR A 190 0.09 -7.03 -17.09
CA TYR A 190 0.69 -6.77 -15.78
C TYR A 190 0.78 -8.04 -14.93
N LEU A 191 -0.31 -8.81 -14.87
CA LEU A 191 -0.36 -10.05 -14.10
C LEU A 191 0.62 -11.09 -14.64
N GLU A 192 0.77 -11.22 -15.96
CA GLU A 192 1.76 -12.10 -16.57
C GLU A 192 3.21 -11.65 -16.29
N CYS A 193 3.48 -10.34 -16.25
CA CYS A 193 4.78 -9.83 -15.81
C CYS A 193 5.08 -10.23 -14.35
N VAL A 194 4.09 -10.08 -13.46
CA VAL A 194 4.22 -10.48 -12.05
C VAL A 194 4.42 -12.00 -11.92
N LYS A 195 3.68 -12.79 -12.68
CA LYS A 195 3.80 -14.27 -12.72
C LYS A 195 5.16 -14.73 -13.22
N ALA A 196 5.68 -14.12 -14.28
CA ALA A 196 7.00 -14.43 -14.83
C ALA A 196 8.10 -14.15 -13.79
N ARG A 197 7.97 -13.04 -13.05
CA ARG A 197 8.86 -12.72 -11.94
C ARG A 197 8.74 -13.72 -10.79
N ALA A 198 7.50 -14.01 -10.36
CA ALA A 198 7.20 -14.99 -9.32
C ALA A 198 7.78 -16.38 -9.64
N THR A 199 7.70 -16.81 -10.90
CA THR A 199 8.23 -18.11 -11.35
C THR A 199 9.76 -18.15 -11.28
N ARG A 200 10.42 -17.02 -11.52
CA ARG A 200 11.88 -16.91 -11.49
C ARG A 200 12.43 -16.78 -10.06
N GLU A 201 11.77 -15.99 -9.22
CA GLU A 201 12.28 -15.57 -7.91
C GLU A 201 11.71 -16.40 -6.74
N GLY A 202 10.50 -16.94 -6.87
CA GLY A 202 9.85 -17.71 -5.80
C GLY A 202 9.44 -16.84 -4.60
N GLY A 203 9.41 -17.42 -3.40
CA GLY A 203 9.28 -16.69 -2.14
C GLY A 203 8.17 -15.62 -2.09
N VAL A 204 8.57 -14.40 -1.72
CA VAL A 204 7.66 -13.24 -1.56
C VAL A 204 6.99 -12.87 -2.88
N GLU A 205 7.69 -13.00 -4.01
CA GLU A 205 7.15 -12.72 -5.34
C GLU A 205 6.04 -13.72 -5.70
N LEU A 206 6.19 -14.99 -5.32
CA LEU A 206 5.14 -16.01 -5.51
C LEU A 206 3.91 -15.73 -4.66
N ASP A 207 4.11 -15.32 -3.40
CA ASP A 207 3.00 -14.96 -2.51
C ASP A 207 2.29 -13.68 -2.95
N TYR A 208 3.03 -12.69 -3.47
CA TYR A 208 2.47 -11.50 -4.10
C TYR A 208 1.59 -11.87 -5.30
N TYR A 209 2.08 -12.73 -6.19
CA TYR A 209 1.32 -13.22 -7.35
C TYR A 209 0.05 -13.95 -6.92
N ARG A 210 0.13 -14.85 -5.93
CA ARG A 210 -1.03 -15.58 -5.40
C ARG A 210 -2.10 -14.65 -4.84
N ALA A 211 -1.71 -13.59 -4.13
CA ALA A 211 -2.64 -12.62 -3.59
C ALA A 211 -3.29 -11.75 -4.69
N LEU A 212 -2.51 -11.35 -5.70
CA LEU A 212 -2.99 -10.52 -6.81
C LEU A 212 -3.87 -11.29 -7.82
N SER A 213 -3.58 -12.58 -8.04
CA SER A 213 -4.26 -13.43 -9.05
C SER A 213 -5.60 -14.00 -8.59
N ARG A 214 -6.11 -13.58 -7.43
CA ARG A 214 -7.41 -14.05 -6.92
C ARG A 214 -8.54 -13.59 -7.85
N ASP A 215 -9.49 -14.49 -8.09
CA ASP A 215 -10.69 -14.17 -8.89
C ASP A 215 -11.52 -13.04 -8.28
N ASP A 216 -11.50 -12.90 -6.95
CA ASP A 216 -12.19 -11.85 -6.22
C ASP A 216 -11.32 -10.62 -5.91
N GLU A 217 -10.13 -10.49 -6.53
CA GLU A 217 -9.19 -9.37 -6.30
C GLU A 217 -9.86 -8.00 -6.38
N PRO A 218 -10.73 -7.69 -7.37
CA PRO A 218 -11.32 -6.37 -7.44
C PRO A 218 -12.25 -6.08 -6.24
N SER A 219 -13.07 -7.05 -5.84
CA SER A 219 -13.95 -6.90 -4.67
C SER A 219 -13.14 -6.78 -3.38
N ARG A 220 -12.07 -7.57 -3.27
CA ARG A 220 -11.12 -7.54 -2.15
C ARG A 220 -10.40 -6.20 -2.06
N HIS A 221 -9.96 -5.65 -3.19
CA HIS A 221 -9.31 -4.35 -3.27
C HIS A 221 -10.23 -3.25 -2.73
N TRP A 222 -11.47 -3.16 -3.20
CA TRP A 222 -12.40 -2.12 -2.73
C TRP A 222 -12.83 -2.30 -1.29
N TRP A 223 -13.01 -3.54 -0.84
CA TRP A 223 -13.24 -3.83 0.57
C TRP A 223 -12.09 -3.32 1.45
N LEU A 224 -10.83 -3.55 1.05
CA LEU A 224 -9.67 -3.06 1.77
C LEU A 224 -9.58 -1.52 1.72
N THR A 225 -9.75 -0.94 0.53
CA THR A 225 -9.68 0.51 0.32
C THR A 225 -10.74 1.25 1.13
N ALA A 226 -11.95 0.71 1.23
CA ALA A 226 -13.02 1.24 2.07
C ALA A 226 -12.63 1.37 3.55
N ALA A 227 -11.65 0.60 4.05
CA ALA A 227 -11.19 0.72 5.43
C ALA A 227 -10.49 2.06 5.72
N SER A 228 -10.03 2.76 4.67
CA SER A 228 -9.33 4.05 4.78
C SER A 228 -10.05 5.20 4.07
N ARG A 229 -10.82 4.91 3.02
CA ARG A 229 -11.48 5.88 2.16
C ARG A 229 -12.99 5.88 2.39
N ILE A 230 -13.52 7.03 2.81
CA ILE A 230 -14.94 7.18 3.16
C ILE A 230 -15.86 7.19 1.93
N ASP A 231 -15.43 7.81 0.85
CA ASP A 231 -16.11 7.79 -0.44
C ASP A 231 -16.28 6.34 -0.97
N ILE A 232 -15.23 5.53 -0.85
CA ILE A 232 -15.26 4.12 -1.23
C ILE A 232 -16.13 3.31 -0.26
N HIS A 233 -16.11 3.62 1.03
CA HIS A 233 -17.03 2.98 2.00
C HIS A 233 -18.49 3.22 1.62
N ILE A 234 -18.87 4.46 1.33
CA ILE A 234 -20.24 4.79 0.91
C ILE A 234 -20.62 4.01 -0.34
N ALA A 235 -19.72 3.95 -1.33
CA ALA A 235 -19.96 3.19 -2.56
C ALA A 235 -20.14 1.69 -2.28
N MET A 236 -19.26 1.08 -1.48
CA MET A 236 -19.35 -0.33 -1.11
C MET A 236 -20.58 -0.65 -0.27
N ALA A 237 -20.95 0.20 0.68
CA ALA A 237 -22.17 0.06 1.47
C ALA A 237 -23.43 0.13 0.57
N SER A 238 -23.44 1.05 -0.40
CA SER A 238 -24.56 1.20 -1.34
C SER A 238 -24.82 -0.03 -2.23
N CYS A 239 -23.78 -0.84 -2.47
CA CYS A 239 -23.89 -2.10 -3.21
C CYS A 239 -23.83 -3.34 -2.29
N SER A 240 -24.11 -3.19 -0.98
CA SER A 240 -24.10 -4.30 -0.01
C SER A 240 -22.79 -5.09 -0.02
N TRP A 241 -21.66 -4.40 -0.20
CA TRP A 241 -20.32 -4.97 -0.27
C TRP A 241 -20.08 -5.98 -1.41
N ALA A 242 -20.91 -5.92 -2.45
CA ALA A 242 -20.84 -6.77 -3.64
C ALA A 242 -20.79 -5.90 -4.91
N PRO A 243 -19.66 -5.23 -5.20
CA PRO A 243 -19.55 -4.39 -6.37
C PRO A 243 -19.67 -5.21 -7.65
N ALA A 244 -20.48 -4.75 -8.61
CA ALA A 244 -20.63 -5.37 -9.92
C ALA A 244 -19.41 -5.05 -10.81
N ILE A 245 -18.31 -5.77 -10.57
CA ILE A 245 -17.07 -5.62 -11.32
C ILE A 245 -17.09 -6.69 -12.41
N VAL A 246 -17.73 -6.35 -13.54
CA VAL A 246 -17.81 -7.17 -14.78
C VAL A 246 -16.80 -6.64 -15.77
#